data_AF-A0A417V5P1-F1
#
_entry.id   AF-A0A417V5P1-F1
#
_cell.length_a   1.000
_cell.length_b   1.000
_cell.length_c   1.000
_cell.angle_alpha   90.00
_cell.angle_beta   90.00
_cell.angle_gamma   90.00
#
_symmetry.space_group_name_H-M   'P 1'
#
loop_
_entity.id
_entity.type
_entity.pdbx_description
1 polymer ?
#
loop_
_entity_poly.entity_id
_entity_poly.type
_entity_poly.pdbx_seq_one_letter_code
_entity_poly.pdbx_strand_id
1 'polypeptide(L)'
;MGSNFFNNRQLPAQQRRVKNRRDADKLIHSSYTAFLLLGTMALHDQFGFGGARLGKWIDKMNELKECYEKGLVSVQDLQSMIKNETGIEIKF
;
A
#
# COMPACT_ATOMS: atom_id res chain seq x y z
N MET A 1 40.91 5.76 -35.18
CA MET A 1 40.87 4.87 -34.00
C MET A 1 40.70 5.75 -32.76
N GLY A 2 39.58 5.63 -32.06
CA GLY A 2 39.27 6.41 -30.87
C GLY A 2 38.20 5.69 -30.07
N SER A 3 38.62 4.61 -29.41
CA SER A 3 37.76 3.66 -28.71
C SER A 3 37.27 4.21 -27.36
N ASN A 4 35.94 4.26 -27.23
CA ASN A 4 35.14 3.98 -26.03
C ASN A 4 35.51 4.73 -24.73
N PHE A 5 35.11 6.01 -24.66
CA PHE A 5 34.93 6.72 -23.39
C PHE A 5 33.51 6.53 -22.83
N PHE A 6 33.16 5.31 -22.42
CA PHE A 6 32.04 5.08 -21.50
C PHE A 6 32.42 3.97 -20.53
N ASN A 7 33.22 4.33 -19.52
CA ASN A 7 33.58 3.46 -18.41
C ASN A 7 32.34 3.28 -17.50
N ASN A 8 31.48 2.32 -17.86
CA ASN A 8 30.25 1.98 -17.14
C ASN A 8 30.53 1.13 -15.87
N ARG A 9 31.46 1.58 -15.01
CA ARG A 9 31.88 0.85 -13.80
C ARG A 9 31.20 1.30 -12.49
N GLN A 10 30.12 2.08 -12.56
CA GLN A 10 29.34 2.50 -11.38
C GLN A 10 27.96 1.81 -11.23
N LEU A 11 27.60 0.81 -12.05
CA LEU A 11 26.27 0.19 -12.02
C LEU A 11 26.17 -1.22 -11.36
N PRO A 12 26.50 -1.40 -10.07
CA PRO A 12 25.90 -2.53 -9.34
C PRO A 12 25.11 -2.12 -8.09
N ALA A 13 25.58 -1.16 -7.29
CA ALA A 13 24.96 -0.85 -6.00
C ALA A 13 23.66 -0.04 -6.16
N GLN A 14 23.66 0.96 -7.03
CA GLN A 14 22.50 1.82 -7.25
C GLN A 14 21.34 1.05 -7.92
N GLN A 15 21.64 0.20 -8.90
CA GLN A 15 20.64 -0.66 -9.55
C GLN A 15 20.05 -1.71 -8.59
N ARG A 16 20.85 -2.34 -7.71
CA ARG A 16 20.34 -3.28 -6.69
C ARG A 16 19.42 -2.61 -5.67
N ARG A 17 19.77 -1.41 -5.17
CA ARG A 17 18.92 -0.65 -4.23
C ARG A 17 17.60 -0.21 -4.88
N VAL A 18 17.63 0.19 -6.15
CA VAL A 18 16.43 0.56 -6.91
C VAL A 18 15.55 -0.67 -7.21
N LYS A 19 16.14 -1.84 -7.47
CA LYS A 19 15.40 -3.09 -7.71
C LYS A 19 14.68 -3.56 -6.44
N ASN A 20 15.38 -3.60 -5.30
CA ASN A 20 14.78 -3.96 -4.02
C ASN A 20 13.64 -3.02 -3.60
N ARG A 21 13.78 -1.70 -3.83
CA ARG A 21 12.68 -0.76 -3.60
C ARG A 21 11.49 -1.02 -4.52
N ARG A 22 11.72 -1.14 -5.84
CA ARG A 22 10.64 -1.42 -6.80
C ARG A 22 9.91 -2.74 -6.50
N ASP A 23 10.65 -3.76 -6.09
CA ASP A 23 10.07 -5.06 -5.75
C ASP A 23 9.26 -4.97 -4.46
N ALA A 24 9.74 -4.22 -3.45
CA ALA A 24 8.99 -3.93 -2.22
C ALA A 24 7.73 -3.09 -2.50
N ASP A 25 7.84 -2.03 -3.30
CA ASP A 25 6.72 -1.16 -3.68
C ASP A 25 5.65 -1.95 -4.45
N LYS A 26 6.07 -2.83 -5.36
CA LYS A 26 5.15 -3.76 -6.05
C LYS A 26 4.50 -4.74 -5.10
N LEU A 27 5.22 -5.26 -4.12
CA LEU A 27 4.67 -6.19 -3.12
C LEU A 27 3.62 -5.49 -2.27
N ILE A 28 3.92 -4.28 -1.79
CA ILE A 28 3.01 -3.45 -1.00
C ILE A 28 1.75 -3.13 -1.81
N HIS A 29 1.91 -2.70 -3.06
CA HIS A 29 0.79 -2.40 -3.94
C HIS A 29 -0.07 -3.65 -4.20
N SER A 30 0.56 -4.79 -4.49
CA SER A 30 -0.16 -6.04 -4.78
C SER A 30 -0.94 -6.54 -3.55
N SER A 31 -0.32 -6.50 -2.37
CA SER A 31 -0.96 -6.86 -1.11
C SER A 31 -2.13 -5.92 -0.79
N TYR A 32 -1.97 -4.61 -1.01
CA TYR A 32 -3.04 -3.64 -0.83
C TYR A 32 -4.21 -3.86 -1.80
N THR A 33 -3.92 -4.13 -3.08
CA THR A 33 -4.96 -4.46 -4.06
C THR A 33 -5.72 -5.73 -3.67
N ALA A 34 -5.02 -6.77 -3.21
CA ALA A 34 -5.66 -7.99 -2.74
C ALA A 34 -6.56 -7.72 -1.52
N PHE A 35 -6.08 -6.94 -0.54
CA PHE A 35 -6.87 -6.53 0.62
C PHE A 35 -8.11 -5.74 0.22
N LEU A 36 -7.99 -4.82 -0.76
CA LEU A 36 -9.12 -4.06 -1.28
C LEU A 36 -10.17 -4.98 -1.92
N LEU A 37 -9.75 -5.94 -2.74
CA LEU A 37 -10.69 -6.86 -3.39
C LEU A 37 -11.42 -7.76 -2.38
N LEU A 38 -10.68 -8.30 -1.41
CA LEU A 38 -11.26 -9.14 -0.35
C LEU A 38 -12.23 -8.36 0.53
N GLY A 39 -11.88 -7.14 0.94
CA GLY A 39 -12.77 -6.27 1.72
C GLY A 39 -14.01 -5.85 0.94
N THR A 40 -13.88 -5.53 -0.34
CA THR A 40 -15.01 -5.22 -1.23
C THR A 40 -15.97 -6.40 -1.34
N MET A 41 -15.45 -7.61 -1.56
CA MET A 41 -16.26 -8.83 -1.63
C MET A 41 -16.96 -9.11 -0.30
N ALA A 42 -16.25 -9.01 0.83
CA ALA A 42 -16.86 -9.21 2.15
C ALA A 42 -17.99 -8.19 2.39
N LEU A 43 -17.81 -6.93 2.02
CA LEU A 43 -18.84 -5.89 2.16
C LEU A 43 -20.03 -6.11 1.22
N HIS A 44 -19.77 -6.57 0.00
CA HIS A 44 -20.82 -6.92 -0.94
C HIS A 44 -21.65 -8.11 -0.44
N ASP A 45 -21.00 -9.21 -0.05
CA ASP A 45 -21.67 -10.47 0.27
C ASP A 45 -22.33 -10.44 1.66
N GLN A 46 -21.66 -9.88 2.67
CA GLN A 46 -22.18 -9.84 4.04
C GLN A 46 -23.23 -8.75 4.24
N PHE A 47 -23.05 -7.59 3.61
CA PHE A 47 -23.89 -6.40 3.86
C PHE A 47 -24.71 -5.95 2.65
N GLY A 48 -24.59 -6.63 1.50
CA GLY A 48 -25.34 -6.30 0.28
C GLY A 48 -24.93 -4.95 -0.32
N PHE A 49 -23.69 -4.50 -0.12
CA PHE A 49 -23.28 -3.18 -0.59
C PHE A 49 -23.17 -3.15 -2.12
N GLY A 50 -24.03 -2.34 -2.76
CA GLY A 50 -23.94 -2.07 -4.19
C GLY A 50 -22.79 -1.11 -4.56
N GLY A 51 -22.57 -0.92 -5.87
CA GLY A 51 -21.41 -0.20 -6.41
C GLY A 51 -21.16 1.20 -5.82
N ALA A 52 -22.21 1.98 -5.52
CA ALA A 52 -22.05 3.32 -4.93
C ALA A 52 -21.45 3.28 -3.50
N ARG A 53 -21.79 2.27 -2.69
CA ARG A 53 -21.24 2.12 -1.33
C ARG A 53 -19.83 1.55 -1.37
N LEU A 54 -19.59 0.59 -2.27
CA LEU A 54 -18.25 0.05 -2.51
C LEU A 54 -17.30 1.12 -3.03
N GLY A 55 -17.75 2.01 -3.91
CA GLY A 55 -16.98 3.17 -4.37
C GLY A 55 -16.53 4.06 -3.21
N LYS A 56 -17.46 4.44 -2.32
CA LYS A 56 -17.13 5.22 -1.11
C LYS A 56 -16.13 4.52 -0.19
N TRP A 57 -16.21 3.19 -0.08
CA TRP A 57 -15.25 2.40 0.69
C TRP A 57 -13.86 2.44 0.06
N ILE A 58 -13.75 2.26 -1.26
CA ILE A 58 -12.48 2.35 -2.00
C ILE A 58 -11.88 3.76 -1.86
N ASP A 59 -12.69 4.81 -2.00
CA ASP A 59 -12.24 6.19 -1.87
C ASP A 59 -11.65 6.45 -0.48
N LYS A 60 -12.33 6.00 0.58
CA LYS A 60 -11.82 6.17 1.95
C LYS A 60 -10.55 5.36 2.21
N MET A 61 -10.46 4.15 1.67
CA MET A 61 -9.26 3.33 1.77
C MET A 61 -8.06 3.96 1.05
N ASN A 62 -8.27 4.60 -0.10
CA ASN A 62 -7.22 5.32 -0.83
C ASN A 62 -6.74 6.56 -0.06
N GLU A 63 -7.67 7.32 0.54
CA GLU A 63 -7.36 8.46 1.41
C GLU A 63 -6.46 8.03 2.59
N LEU A 64 -6.81 6.92 3.26
CA LEU A 64 -6.01 6.37 4.36
C LEU A 64 -4.63 5.90 3.89
N LYS A 65 -4.55 5.26 2.72
CA LYS A 65 -3.27 4.85 2.13
C LYS A 65 -2.39 6.08 1.84
N GLU A 66 -2.95 7.14 1.27
CA GLU A 66 -2.19 8.36 1.02
C GLU A 66 -1.70 9.02 2.30
N CYS A 67 -2.52 9.07 3.36
CA CYS A 67 -2.12 9.58 4.67
C CYS A 67 -0.98 8.76 5.28
N TYR A 68 -1.05 7.43 5.13
CA TYR A 68 0.02 6.53 5.56
C TYR A 68 1.32 6.74 4.75
N GLU A 69 1.24 6.83 3.43
CA GLU A 69 2.41 7.06 2.55
C GLU A 69 3.06 8.44 2.77
N LYS A 70 2.25 9.46 3.10
CA LYS A 70 2.73 10.80 3.48
C LYS A 70 3.32 10.83 4.90
N GLY A 71 3.24 9.73 5.66
CA GLY A 71 3.70 9.66 7.05
C GLY A 71 2.87 10.47 8.03
N LEU A 72 1.65 10.87 7.66
CA LEU A 72 0.72 11.62 8.52
C LEU A 72 0.07 10.71 9.56
N VAL A 73 0.03 9.41 9.30
CA VAL A 73 -0.59 8.41 10.15
C VAL A 73 0.31 7.17 10.19
N SER A 74 0.64 6.68 11.39
CA SER A 74 1.39 5.43 11.57
C SER A 74 0.45 4.22 11.76
N VAL A 75 0.99 3.01 11.66
CA VAL A 75 0.23 1.77 11.96
C VAL A 75 -0.26 1.78 13.41
N GLN A 76 0.54 2.29 14.35
CA GLN A 76 0.14 2.39 15.75
C GLN A 76 -1.02 3.38 15.96
N ASP A 77 -1.05 4.47 15.20
CA ASP A 77 -2.14 5.45 15.27
C ASP A 77 -3.44 4.84 14.74
N LEU A 78 -3.38 4.08 13.65
CA LEU A 78 -4.54 3.34 13.12
C LEU A 78 -5.05 2.31 14.14
N GLN A 79 -4.16 1.54 14.76
CA GLN A 79 -4.53 0.57 15.80
C GLN A 79 -5.18 1.25 17.00
N SER A 80 -4.62 2.38 17.45
CA SER A 80 -5.14 3.14 18.58
C SER A 80 -6.49 3.78 18.26
N MET A 81 -6.66 4.31 17.06
CA MET A 81 -7.93 4.87 16.57
C MET A 81 -9.02 3.81 16.53
N ILE A 82 -8.76 2.65 15.91
CA ILE A 82 -9.73 1.55 15.84
C ILE A 82 -10.11 1.07 17.25
N LYS A 83 -9.12 0.92 18.14
CA LYS A 83 -9.37 0.54 19.53
C LYS A 83 -10.23 1.56 20.27
N ASN A 84 -9.96 2.85 20.09
CA ASN A 84 -10.71 3.92 20.76
C ASN A 84 -12.14 4.06 20.22
N GLU A 85 -12.34 3.92 18.90
CA GLU A 85 -13.65 4.14 18.27
C GLU A 85 -14.55 2.91 18.33
N THR A 86 -13.99 1.71 18.23
CA THR A 86 -14.78 0.46 18.11
C THR A 86 -14.60 -0.48 19.30
N GLY A 87 -13.60 -0.25 20.15
CA GLY A 87 -13.23 -1.17 21.22
C GLY A 87 -12.48 -2.42 20.74
N ILE A 88 -12.27 -2.58 19.43
CA ILE A 88 -11.62 -3.76 18.84
C ILE A 88 -10.11 -3.54 18.78
N GLU A 89 -9.33 -4.53 19.23
CA GLU A 89 -7.87 -4.50 19.21
C GLU A 89 -7.34 -5.45 18.12
N ILE A 90 -6.74 -4.88 17.07
CA ILE A 90 -6.15 -5.66 15.96
C ILE A 90 -4.67 -5.91 16.28
N LYS A 91 -4.32 -7.17 16.53
CA LYS A 91 -2.95 -7.63 16.78
C LYS A 91 -2.44 -8.40 15.55
N PHE A 92 -1.24 -8.06 15.11
CA PHE A 92 -0.51 -8.74 14.04
C PHE A 92 0.74 -9.40 14.63
#